data_AF-A0A497P9M9-F1
#
_entry.id   AF-A0A497P9M9-F1
#
_cell.length_a   1.000
_cell.length_b   1.000
_cell.length_c   1.000
_cell.angle_alpha   90.00
_cell.angle_beta   90.00
_cell.angle_gamma   90.00
#
_symmetry.space_group_name_H-M   'P 1'
#
loop_
_entity.id
_entity.type
_entity.pdbx_description
1 polymer ?
#
loop_
_entity_poly.entity_id
_entity_poly.type
_entity_poly.pdbx_seq_one_letter_code
_entity_poly.pdbx_strand_id
1 'polypeptide(L)'
;MEFEEGTEFEDDTQWDYVGQDPTTQRRAELRINDSTVEFLLPRRKGLKKYTVVFDAKWPEIVSYDCSEIVVCNKEQTWPLGEPLPKGMKPKTEAAIFFAFLRAKEEAFFQIWAVIPREDLPRVTSLAEEYLSRPPVPGLAHHGTAAAVRYVIDRCNVVERFRLKWHDWLKAGPSTKPNPKFRERGPDLVVCKEGMAFDFYGAGPKLEQMSTFWPWRLIKEITPLTGEVNEIAYVWHEDNYTFKQQVWDMEEHGTLLDTLKRVHQQYLRDDTVPELKLIRPWSFPSRFHETWDHLQPFASKASREGFPPIFEDEP
;
A
#
# COMPACT_ATOMS: atom_id res chain seq x y z
N MET A 1 4.56 -28.21 4.75
CA MET A 1 4.60 -29.66 4.45
C MET A 1 4.57 -29.82 2.92
N GLU A 2 5.28 -30.78 2.32
CA GLU A 2 5.27 -31.01 0.85
C GLU A 2 4.46 -32.27 0.55
N PHE A 3 3.50 -32.20 -0.38
CA PHE A 3 2.66 -33.34 -0.77
C PHE A 3 2.73 -33.60 -2.27
N GLU A 4 2.76 -34.88 -2.67
CA GLU A 4 2.69 -35.31 -4.07
C GLU A 4 1.24 -35.23 -4.61
N GLU A 5 1.08 -34.94 -5.90
CA GLU A 5 -0.22 -34.97 -6.60
C GLU A 5 -0.82 -36.38 -6.48
N GLY A 6 -1.97 -36.53 -5.81
CA GLY A 6 -2.73 -37.79 -5.71
C GLY A 6 -2.98 -38.31 -4.29
N THR A 7 -2.41 -37.68 -3.26
CA THR A 7 -2.68 -38.08 -1.87
C THR A 7 -4.03 -37.50 -1.40
N GLU A 8 -4.97 -38.37 -1.07
CA GLU A 8 -6.18 -37.99 -0.33
C GLU A 8 -5.78 -37.53 1.07
N PHE A 9 -6.00 -36.25 1.34
CA PHE A 9 -5.94 -35.69 2.67
C PHE A 9 -7.34 -35.84 3.25
N GLU A 10 -7.50 -36.74 4.23
CA GLU A 10 -8.61 -36.62 5.18
C GLU A 10 -8.25 -35.47 6.11
N ASP A 11 -8.76 -34.29 5.75
CA ASP A 11 -8.68 -33.09 6.55
C ASP A 11 -9.96 -33.03 7.39
N ASP A 12 -9.88 -33.51 8.63
CA ASP A 12 -10.99 -33.45 9.60
C ASP A 12 -11.27 -32.01 10.08
N THR A 13 -10.51 -31.02 9.59
CA THR A 13 -10.71 -29.61 9.89
C THR A 13 -12.02 -29.12 9.27
N GLN A 14 -12.88 -28.56 10.10
CA GLN A 14 -14.10 -27.90 9.64
C GLN A 14 -13.73 -26.53 9.04
N TRP A 15 -14.00 -26.37 7.74
CA TRP A 15 -13.73 -25.14 7.01
C TRP A 15 -15.02 -24.36 6.74
N ASP A 16 -15.02 -23.07 7.07
CA ASP A 16 -16.12 -22.16 6.77
C ASP A 16 -16.17 -21.78 5.29
N TYR A 17 -15.04 -21.87 4.60
CA TYR A 17 -14.93 -21.68 3.16
C TYR A 17 -13.77 -22.49 2.58
N VAL A 18 -14.01 -23.04 1.38
CA VAL A 18 -13.06 -23.81 0.58
C VAL A 18 -13.17 -23.35 -0.86
N GLY A 19 -12.28 -22.44 -1.27
CA GLY A 19 -12.27 -21.81 -2.59
C GLY A 19 -11.40 -22.55 -3.58
N GLN A 20 -11.88 -22.71 -4.81
CA GLN A 20 -11.14 -23.33 -5.92
C GLN A 20 -10.53 -22.27 -6.85
N ASP A 21 -9.38 -22.55 -7.46
CA ASP A 21 -8.83 -21.68 -8.50
C ASP A 21 -9.80 -21.59 -9.69
N PRO A 22 -10.26 -20.40 -10.10
CA PRO A 22 -11.12 -20.29 -11.28
C PRO A 22 -10.38 -20.58 -12.60
N THR A 23 -9.05 -20.64 -12.58
CA THR A 23 -8.21 -20.82 -13.76
C THR A 23 -7.64 -22.23 -13.92
N THR A 24 -7.67 -23.03 -12.86
CA THR A 24 -7.24 -24.42 -12.88
C THR A 24 -8.32 -25.31 -12.26
N GLN A 25 -8.60 -26.47 -12.87
CA GLN A 25 -9.52 -27.46 -12.29
C GLN A 25 -8.93 -28.19 -11.07
N ARG A 26 -8.00 -27.56 -10.33
CA ARG A 26 -7.29 -28.16 -9.21
C ARG A 26 -8.10 -28.02 -7.92
N ARG A 27 -7.65 -28.73 -6.86
CA ARG A 27 -8.20 -28.64 -5.50
C ARG A 27 -8.25 -27.19 -5.01
N ALA A 28 -8.90 -26.99 -3.86
CA ALA A 28 -8.97 -25.71 -3.17
C ALA A 28 -7.62 -24.98 -3.13
N GLU A 29 -7.59 -23.67 -3.42
CA GLU A 29 -6.42 -22.79 -3.28
C GLU A 29 -6.46 -21.97 -2.00
N LEU A 30 -7.66 -21.70 -1.48
CA LEU A 30 -7.89 -20.93 -0.28
C LEU A 30 -8.85 -21.68 0.63
N ARG A 31 -8.51 -21.82 1.90
CA ARG A 31 -9.45 -22.31 2.91
C ARG A 31 -9.46 -21.37 4.11
N ILE A 32 -10.65 -21.13 4.65
CA ILE A 32 -10.87 -20.17 5.73
C ILE A 32 -11.67 -20.86 6.83
N ASN A 33 -11.23 -20.69 8.07
CA ASN A 33 -12.03 -20.93 9.27
C ASN A 33 -11.82 -19.79 10.28
N ASP A 34 -12.45 -19.88 11.44
CA ASP A 34 -12.36 -18.91 12.55
C ASP A 34 -10.94 -18.68 13.12
N SER A 35 -10.00 -19.58 12.86
CA SER A 35 -8.66 -19.55 13.45
C SER A 35 -7.56 -19.19 12.46
N THR A 36 -7.69 -19.64 11.22
CA THR A 36 -6.66 -19.54 10.18
C THR A 36 -7.23 -19.35 8.79
N VAL A 37 -6.40 -18.79 7.93
CA VAL A 37 -6.54 -18.87 6.48
C VAL A 37 -5.38 -19.69 5.90
N GLU A 38 -5.72 -20.75 5.19
CA GLU A 38 -4.78 -21.68 4.55
C GLU A 38 -4.69 -21.35 3.05
N PHE A 39 -3.47 -21.17 2.57
CA PHE A 39 -3.14 -21.00 1.17
C PHE A 39 -2.44 -22.25 0.64
N LEU A 40 -3.06 -22.88 -0.36
CA LEU A 40 -2.54 -24.07 -1.01
C LEU A 40 -1.83 -23.65 -2.30
N LEU A 41 -0.51 -23.51 -2.22
CA LEU A 41 0.32 -22.95 -3.28
C LEU A 41 0.91 -24.05 -4.18
N PRO A 42 0.39 -24.28 -5.40
CA PRO A 42 0.96 -25.26 -6.31
C PRO A 42 2.36 -24.81 -6.77
N ARG A 43 3.33 -25.73 -6.68
CA ARG A 43 4.73 -25.53 -7.08
C ARG A 43 5.18 -26.61 -8.05
N ARG A 44 6.18 -26.26 -8.87
CA ARG A 44 6.85 -27.20 -9.79
C ARG A 44 8.35 -27.06 -9.68
N LYS A 45 9.05 -28.17 -9.47
CA LYS A 45 10.52 -28.25 -9.47
C LYS A 45 10.95 -29.35 -10.44
N GLY A 46 11.43 -28.94 -11.62
CA GLY A 46 11.74 -29.85 -12.73
C GLY A 46 10.48 -30.60 -13.20
N LEU A 47 10.49 -31.93 -13.06
CA LEU A 47 9.35 -32.80 -13.38
C LEU A 47 8.38 -32.99 -12.21
N LYS A 48 8.77 -32.66 -10.97
CA LYS A 48 7.92 -32.83 -9.80
C LYS A 48 6.96 -31.65 -9.63
N LYS A 49 5.71 -31.96 -9.36
CA LYS A 49 4.70 -31.00 -8.90
C LYS A 49 4.35 -31.33 -7.45
N TYR A 50 4.20 -30.31 -6.63
CA TYR A 50 3.88 -30.45 -5.22
C TYR A 50 3.09 -29.22 -4.78
N THR A 51 2.30 -29.35 -3.72
CA THR A 51 1.61 -28.20 -3.12
C THR A 51 2.29 -27.84 -1.81
N VAL A 52 2.57 -26.55 -1.63
CA VAL A 52 3.03 -25.99 -0.37
C VAL A 52 1.82 -25.43 0.36
N VAL A 53 1.60 -25.90 1.58
CA VAL A 53 0.58 -25.35 2.49
C VAL A 53 1.19 -24.21 3.28
N PHE A 54 0.53 -23.06 3.29
CA PHE A 54 0.88 -21.91 4.11
C PHE A 54 -0.33 -21.49 4.94
N ASP A 55 -0.19 -21.59 6.26
CA ASP A 55 -1.23 -21.19 7.20
C ASP A 55 -0.90 -19.82 7.76
N ALA A 56 -1.83 -18.89 7.65
CA ALA A 56 -1.75 -17.59 8.30
C ALA A 56 -2.82 -17.52 9.40
N LYS A 57 -2.42 -17.15 10.62
CA LYS A 57 -3.40 -16.84 11.66
C LYS A 57 -3.98 -15.46 11.41
N TRP A 58 -5.26 -15.25 11.71
CA TRP A 58 -5.89 -13.93 11.55
C TRP A 58 -5.10 -12.78 12.19
N PRO A 59 -4.58 -12.90 13.42
CA PRO A 59 -3.77 -11.83 14.03
C PRO A 59 -2.45 -11.51 13.31
N GLU A 60 -1.95 -12.39 12.44
CA GLU A 60 -0.73 -12.16 11.65
C GLU A 60 -1.00 -11.30 10.41
N ILE A 61 -2.27 -11.19 9.98
CA ILE A 61 -2.69 -10.36 8.85
C ILE A 61 -2.83 -8.92 9.33
N VAL A 62 -1.92 -8.09 8.82
CA VAL A 62 -1.87 -6.67 9.13
C VAL A 62 -2.92 -5.92 8.32
N SER A 63 -2.99 -6.22 7.02
CA SER A 63 -3.90 -5.60 6.05
C SER A 63 -4.22 -6.59 4.95
N TYR A 64 -5.37 -6.42 4.29
CA TYR A 64 -5.78 -7.32 3.22
C TYR A 64 -6.57 -6.59 2.14
N ASP A 65 -6.71 -7.23 0.99
CA ASP A 65 -7.56 -6.79 -0.11
C ASP A 65 -8.44 -7.95 -0.58
N CYS A 66 -9.68 -7.61 -0.87
CA CYS A 66 -10.66 -8.48 -1.50
C CYS A 66 -11.19 -7.70 -2.70
N SER A 67 -10.73 -8.03 -3.90
CA SER A 67 -11.04 -7.23 -5.09
C SER A 67 -11.34 -8.07 -6.32
N GLU A 68 -12.21 -7.53 -7.18
CA GLU A 68 -12.44 -8.08 -8.51
C GLU A 68 -11.22 -7.83 -9.39
N ILE A 69 -10.80 -8.86 -10.12
CA ILE A 69 -9.62 -8.80 -10.97
C ILE A 69 -9.88 -9.40 -12.34
N VAL A 70 -9.06 -8.99 -13.30
CA VAL A 70 -8.84 -9.71 -14.54
C VAL A 70 -7.56 -10.52 -14.43
N VAL A 71 -7.68 -11.84 -14.62
CA VAL A 71 -6.52 -12.73 -14.77
C VAL A 71 -6.05 -12.64 -16.21
N CYS A 72 -4.77 -12.35 -16.37
CA CYS A 72 -4.08 -12.18 -17.64
C CYS A 72 -3.19 -13.39 -17.97
N ASN A 73 -2.57 -13.34 -19.15
CA ASN A 73 -1.52 -14.28 -19.52
C ASN A 73 -0.38 -14.34 -18.47
N LYS A 74 0.27 -15.51 -18.35
CA LYS A 74 1.37 -15.76 -17.40
C LYS A 74 0.99 -15.54 -15.93
N GLU A 75 -0.27 -15.83 -15.57
CA GLU A 75 -0.76 -15.75 -14.17
C GLU A 75 -0.67 -14.33 -13.57
N GLN A 76 -0.54 -13.30 -14.42
CA GLN A 76 -0.61 -11.91 -14.00
C GLN A 76 -2.06 -11.54 -13.68
N THR A 77 -2.28 -10.65 -12.72
CA THR A 77 -3.61 -10.12 -12.39
C THR A 77 -3.61 -8.61 -12.42
N TRP A 78 -4.77 -8.01 -12.67
CA TRP A 78 -4.97 -6.56 -12.66
C TRP A 78 -6.36 -6.22 -12.11
N PRO A 79 -6.59 -5.06 -11.46
CA PRO A 79 -7.92 -4.68 -10.98
C PRO A 79 -8.95 -4.62 -12.10
N LEU A 80 -10.15 -5.15 -11.82
CA LEU A 80 -11.27 -5.05 -12.76
C LEU A 80 -11.78 -3.59 -12.80
N GLY A 81 -11.91 -3.03 -14.00
CA GLY A 81 -12.33 -1.64 -14.20
C GLY A 81 -11.18 -0.64 -14.42
N GLU A 82 -9.92 -1.05 -14.26
CA GLU A 82 -8.77 -0.25 -14.63
C GLU A 82 -8.23 -0.57 -16.04
N PRO A 83 -7.65 0.43 -16.76
CA PRO A 83 -6.99 0.16 -18.02
C PRO A 83 -5.82 -0.82 -17.86
N LEU A 84 -5.83 -1.90 -18.65
CA LEU A 84 -4.78 -2.91 -18.61
C LEU A 84 -3.41 -2.32 -18.99
N PRO A 85 -2.33 -2.65 -18.25
CA PRO A 85 -0.97 -2.30 -18.62
C PRO A 85 -0.58 -2.87 -19.99
N LYS A 86 0.31 -2.15 -20.69
CA LYS A 86 0.78 -2.55 -22.03
C LYS A 86 1.41 -3.96 -21.99
N GLY A 87 0.86 -4.87 -22.79
CA GLY A 87 1.39 -6.24 -22.93
C GLY A 87 0.66 -7.29 -22.09
N MET A 88 -0.20 -6.87 -21.14
CA MET A 88 -1.13 -7.77 -20.48
C MET A 88 -2.30 -8.08 -21.42
N LYS A 89 -2.66 -9.37 -21.51
CA LYS A 89 -3.81 -9.83 -22.29
C LYS A 89 -4.80 -10.52 -21.35
N PRO A 90 -6.07 -10.06 -21.31
CA PRO A 90 -7.07 -10.64 -20.44
C PRO A 90 -7.36 -12.09 -20.84
N LYS A 91 -7.55 -12.96 -19.86
CA LYS A 91 -7.92 -14.38 -20.05
C LYS A 91 -9.30 -14.65 -19.45
N THR A 92 -9.52 -14.25 -18.21
CA THR A 92 -10.79 -14.42 -17.49
C THR A 92 -10.92 -13.37 -16.39
N GLU A 93 -12.13 -13.13 -15.93
CA GLU A 93 -12.39 -12.37 -14.70
C GLU A 93 -12.44 -13.33 -13.51
N ALA A 94 -12.06 -12.83 -12.33
CA ALA A 94 -12.01 -13.56 -11.07
C ALA A 94 -12.05 -12.56 -9.91
N ALA A 95 -11.81 -13.03 -8.69
CA ALA A 95 -11.49 -12.20 -7.54
C ALA A 95 -10.18 -12.64 -6.90
N ILE A 96 -9.61 -11.79 -6.05
CA ILE A 96 -8.39 -12.08 -5.30
C ILE A 96 -8.65 -11.89 -3.81
N PHE A 97 -8.12 -12.79 -2.99
CA PHE A 97 -7.86 -12.55 -1.58
C PHE A 97 -6.36 -12.33 -1.41
N PHE A 98 -5.95 -11.12 -1.03
CA PHE A 98 -4.56 -10.76 -0.79
C PHE A 98 -4.36 -10.42 0.68
N ALA A 99 -3.36 -11.02 1.32
CA ALA A 99 -3.01 -10.77 2.71
C ALA A 99 -1.58 -10.24 2.83
N PHE A 100 -1.44 -9.13 3.54
CA PHE A 100 -0.16 -8.57 3.98
C PHE A 100 0.09 -9.00 5.42
N LEU A 101 1.15 -9.78 5.64
CA LEU A 101 1.43 -10.48 6.88
C LEU A 101 2.61 -9.86 7.62
N ARG A 102 2.58 -9.93 8.96
CA ARG A 102 3.73 -9.70 9.84
C ARG A 102 3.97 -10.95 10.68
N ALA A 103 4.91 -11.79 10.23
CA ALA A 103 5.26 -13.01 10.95
C ALA A 103 6.22 -12.70 12.10
N LYS A 104 5.86 -13.09 13.32
CA LYS A 104 6.69 -13.02 14.54
C LYS A 104 7.38 -11.67 14.74
N GLU A 105 6.65 -10.58 14.49
CA GLU A 105 7.07 -9.20 14.67
C GLU A 105 8.25 -8.68 13.82
N GLU A 106 9.00 -9.54 13.11
CA GLU A 106 10.27 -9.18 12.46
C GLU A 106 10.21 -9.16 10.93
N ALA A 107 9.34 -9.96 10.30
CA ALA A 107 9.35 -10.13 8.86
C ALA A 107 7.97 -9.90 8.21
N PHE A 108 7.97 -9.16 7.11
CA PHE A 108 6.79 -8.83 6.32
C PHE A 108 6.71 -9.72 5.08
N PHE A 109 5.53 -10.24 4.80
CA PHE A 109 5.28 -11.10 3.65
C PHE A 109 3.94 -10.78 2.99
N GLN A 110 3.83 -11.14 1.72
CA GLN A 110 2.61 -11.03 0.94
C GLN A 110 2.23 -12.41 0.45
N ILE A 111 0.96 -12.74 0.56
CA ILE A 111 0.40 -13.98 0.03
C ILE A 111 -0.99 -13.69 -0.54
N TRP A 112 -1.37 -14.43 -1.58
CA TRP A 112 -2.67 -14.25 -2.20
C TRP A 112 -3.17 -15.56 -2.82
N ALA A 113 -4.49 -15.64 -2.99
CA ALA A 113 -5.16 -16.67 -3.76
C ALA A 113 -6.14 -16.03 -4.74
N VAL A 114 -6.25 -16.61 -5.93
CA VAL A 114 -7.30 -16.25 -6.88
C VAL A 114 -8.51 -17.10 -6.58
N ILE A 115 -9.68 -16.46 -6.46
CA ILE A 115 -10.94 -17.11 -6.12
C ILE A 115 -11.98 -16.83 -7.22
N PRO A 116 -13.04 -17.66 -7.32
CA PRO A 116 -14.16 -17.36 -8.20
C PRO A 116 -14.78 -16.01 -7.85
N ARG A 117 -15.24 -15.29 -8.87
CA ARG A 117 -15.75 -13.92 -8.68
C ARG A 117 -16.98 -13.90 -7.77
N GLU A 118 -17.82 -14.91 -7.90
CA GLU A 118 -19.02 -15.14 -7.10
C GLU A 118 -18.74 -15.36 -5.61
N ASP A 119 -17.53 -15.80 -5.24
CA ASP A 119 -17.15 -16.08 -3.85
C ASP A 119 -16.65 -14.83 -3.12
N LEU A 120 -16.38 -13.73 -3.84
CA LEU A 120 -15.85 -12.48 -3.28
C LEU A 120 -16.67 -11.96 -2.08
N PRO A 121 -18.02 -11.88 -2.13
CA PRO A 121 -18.79 -11.38 -0.99
C PRO A 121 -18.63 -12.25 0.26
N ARG A 122 -18.57 -13.57 0.09
CA ARG A 122 -18.42 -14.53 1.20
C ARG A 122 -17.04 -14.44 1.83
N VAL A 123 -15.98 -14.43 1.01
CA VAL A 123 -14.60 -14.31 1.49
C VAL A 123 -14.38 -12.98 2.19
N THR A 124 -14.93 -11.89 1.64
CA THR A 124 -14.87 -10.56 2.27
C THR A 124 -15.55 -10.57 3.63
N SER A 125 -16.77 -11.11 3.73
CA SER A 125 -17.52 -11.15 4.99
C SER A 125 -16.78 -11.94 6.08
N LEU A 126 -16.20 -13.11 5.74
CA LEU A 126 -15.42 -13.91 6.69
C LEU A 126 -14.14 -13.19 7.14
N ALA A 127 -13.42 -12.56 6.21
CA ALA A 127 -12.21 -11.80 6.54
C ALA A 127 -12.53 -10.58 7.43
N GLU A 128 -13.62 -9.86 7.15
CA GLU A 128 -14.09 -8.74 7.96
C GLU A 128 -14.50 -9.21 9.36
N GLU A 129 -15.21 -10.32 9.49
CA GLU A 129 -15.60 -10.92 10.76
C GLU A 129 -14.37 -11.27 11.60
N TYR A 130 -13.43 -12.05 11.04
CA TYR A 130 -12.29 -12.59 11.78
C TYR A 130 -11.16 -11.58 12.02
N LEU A 131 -11.02 -10.53 11.20
CA LEU A 131 -10.04 -9.45 11.40
C LEU A 131 -10.61 -8.20 12.07
N SER A 132 -11.94 -8.13 12.17
CA SER A 132 -12.71 -6.98 12.65
C SER A 132 -12.36 -5.67 11.94
N ARG A 133 -11.89 -5.73 10.69
CA ARG A 133 -11.47 -4.56 9.91
C ARG A 133 -11.80 -4.72 8.43
N PRO A 134 -12.09 -3.62 7.71
CA PRO A 134 -12.43 -3.67 6.29
C PRO A 134 -11.19 -3.93 5.39
N PRO A 135 -11.40 -4.36 4.13
CA PRO A 135 -10.32 -4.47 3.15
C PRO A 135 -9.78 -3.09 2.74
N VAL A 136 -8.56 -3.09 2.21
CA VAL A 136 -7.92 -1.91 1.57
C VAL A 136 -7.97 -2.10 0.05
N PRO A 137 -8.91 -1.45 -0.65
CA PRO A 137 -9.10 -1.67 -2.08
C PRO A 137 -7.84 -1.35 -2.89
N GLY A 138 -7.45 -2.27 -3.76
CA GLY A 138 -6.30 -2.09 -4.66
C GLY A 138 -4.95 -2.27 -3.98
N LEU A 139 -4.90 -2.67 -2.70
CA LEU A 139 -3.65 -2.95 -2.00
C LEU A 139 -2.86 -4.07 -2.70
N ALA A 140 -3.52 -5.06 -3.28
CA ALA A 140 -2.86 -6.15 -4.01
C ALA A 140 -2.04 -5.68 -5.22
N HIS A 141 -2.44 -4.57 -5.86
CA HIS A 141 -1.84 -4.10 -7.11
C HIS A 141 -1.07 -2.78 -6.97
N HIS A 142 -1.57 -1.84 -6.16
CA HIS A 142 -1.00 -0.50 -5.98
C HIS A 142 -0.26 -0.32 -4.65
N GLY A 143 -0.35 -1.29 -3.74
CA GLY A 143 0.37 -1.28 -2.47
C GLY A 143 0.20 0.00 -1.66
N THR A 144 1.29 0.74 -1.47
CA THR A 144 1.29 1.92 -0.59
C THR A 144 0.41 3.05 -1.14
N ALA A 145 0.29 3.19 -2.46
CA ALA A 145 -0.60 4.17 -3.07
C ALA A 145 -2.08 3.89 -2.72
N ALA A 146 -2.50 2.62 -2.74
CA ALA A 146 -3.84 2.22 -2.31
C ALA A 146 -4.06 2.50 -0.81
N ALA A 147 -3.08 2.18 0.04
CA ALA A 147 -3.16 2.49 1.48
C ALA A 147 -3.27 4.01 1.73
N VAL A 148 -2.48 4.83 1.03
CA VAL A 148 -2.53 6.29 1.13
C VAL A 148 -3.87 6.83 0.63
N ARG A 149 -4.39 6.33 -0.49
CA ARG A 149 -5.74 6.69 -0.96
C ARG A 149 -6.82 6.33 0.04
N TYR A 150 -6.76 5.13 0.61
CA TYR A 150 -7.68 4.70 1.65
C TYR A 150 -7.70 5.68 2.85
N VAL A 151 -6.54 6.21 3.24
CA VAL A 151 -6.44 7.27 4.26
C VAL A 151 -7.06 8.57 3.76
N ILE A 152 -6.67 9.04 2.57
CA ILE A 152 -7.16 10.30 1.98
C ILE A 152 -8.69 10.30 1.88
N ASP A 153 -9.30 9.18 1.50
CA ASP A 153 -10.76 9.04 1.33
C ASP A 153 -11.53 9.17 2.66
N ARG A 154 -10.82 9.07 3.81
CA ARG A 154 -11.36 9.26 5.17
C ARG A 154 -10.91 10.57 5.80
N CYS A 155 -10.09 11.36 5.11
CA CYS A 155 -9.64 12.66 5.55
C CYS A 155 -10.57 13.78 5.07
N ASN A 156 -10.51 14.92 5.75
CA ASN A 156 -11.09 16.17 5.26
C ASN A 156 -10.10 16.87 4.33
N VAL A 157 -10.19 16.60 3.02
CA VAL A 157 -9.32 17.22 2.01
C VAL A 157 -9.59 18.73 1.93
N VAL A 158 -8.53 19.52 2.13
CA VAL A 158 -8.55 20.99 2.02
C VAL A 158 -8.13 21.43 0.63
N GLU A 159 -7.04 20.87 0.10
CA GLU A 159 -6.42 21.32 -1.14
C GLU A 159 -5.71 20.15 -1.84
N ARG A 160 -5.62 20.19 -3.18
CA ARG A 160 -4.84 19.23 -3.97
C ARG A 160 -3.92 19.96 -4.94
N PHE A 161 -2.63 19.71 -4.84
CA PHE A 161 -1.62 20.23 -5.73
C PHE A 161 -1.11 19.12 -6.65
N ARG A 162 -1.28 19.30 -7.95
CA ARG A 162 -0.63 18.42 -8.94
C ARG A 162 0.79 18.91 -9.17
N LEU A 163 1.73 18.36 -8.42
CA LEU A 163 3.11 18.80 -8.44
C LEU A 163 3.74 18.35 -9.75
N LYS A 164 4.25 19.32 -10.51
CA LYS A 164 4.82 19.02 -11.83
C LYS A 164 6.10 18.16 -11.69
N TRP A 165 6.85 18.29 -10.59
CA TRP A 165 8.25 17.83 -10.47
C TRP A 165 8.79 17.66 -9.05
N HIS A 166 9.24 16.45 -8.67
CA HIS A 166 10.23 16.26 -7.60
C HIS A 166 11.24 15.18 -8.00
N ASP A 167 12.42 15.59 -8.48
CA ASP A 167 13.60 14.74 -8.56
C ASP A 167 14.21 14.72 -7.16
N TRP A 168 14.21 13.58 -6.49
CA TRP A 168 14.58 13.54 -5.08
C TRP A 168 16.05 13.12 -4.91
N LEU A 169 16.85 14.04 -4.35
CA LEU A 169 18.31 13.94 -4.24
C LEU A 169 18.74 14.08 -2.76
N LYS A 170 19.60 13.19 -2.21
CA LYS A 170 20.08 13.32 -0.81
C LYS A 170 20.96 14.55 -0.58
N ALA A 171 21.79 14.94 -1.55
CA ALA A 171 22.74 16.05 -1.42
C ALA A 171 23.46 16.36 -2.75
N GLY A 172 23.82 17.64 -2.94
CA GLY A 172 24.67 18.16 -4.02
C GLY A 172 23.97 19.22 -4.89
N PRO A 173 24.70 20.13 -5.57
CA PRO A 173 24.11 21.12 -6.46
C PRO A 173 23.28 20.41 -7.55
N SER A 174 22.00 20.76 -7.66
CA SER A 174 21.04 20.11 -8.56
C SER A 174 21.19 20.64 -9.98
N THR A 175 21.57 19.78 -10.92
CA THR A 175 21.33 20.00 -12.35
C THR A 175 19.84 19.79 -12.67
N LYS A 176 19.32 20.48 -13.69
CA LYS A 176 17.92 20.36 -14.14
C LYS A 176 17.56 18.88 -14.39
N PRO A 177 16.38 18.41 -13.95
CA PRO A 177 15.92 17.04 -14.11
C PRO A 177 15.99 16.56 -15.57
N ASN A 178 16.41 15.31 -15.79
CA ASN A 178 16.43 14.72 -17.13
C ASN A 178 15.01 14.30 -17.55
N PRO A 179 14.45 14.86 -18.63
CA PRO A 179 13.09 14.54 -19.07
C PRO A 179 12.84 13.07 -19.42
N LYS A 180 13.88 12.28 -19.66
CA LYS A 180 13.76 10.86 -20.01
C LYS A 180 13.35 9.97 -18.83
N PHE A 181 13.44 10.44 -17.59
CA PHE A 181 12.98 9.72 -16.39
C PHE A 181 11.58 10.18 -15.92
N ARG A 182 10.80 10.83 -16.81
CA ARG A 182 9.44 11.33 -16.55
C ARG A 182 8.42 10.21 -16.62
N GLU A 183 7.99 9.72 -15.45
CA GLU A 183 6.71 9.03 -15.37
C GLU A 183 5.61 9.98 -14.91
N ARG A 184 5.64 10.45 -13.64
CA ARG A 184 4.69 11.41 -13.06
C ARG A 184 5.20 11.96 -11.72
N GLY A 185 4.87 13.21 -11.39
CA GLY A 185 5.04 13.78 -10.03
C GLY A 185 3.86 13.44 -9.11
N PRO A 186 4.04 13.45 -7.78
CA PRO A 186 2.95 13.12 -6.87
C PRO A 186 1.86 14.19 -6.89
N ASP A 187 0.63 13.79 -6.61
CA ASP A 187 -0.38 14.73 -6.16
C ASP A 187 -0.16 14.95 -4.66
N LEU A 188 0.16 16.18 -4.25
CA LEU A 188 0.18 16.53 -2.83
C LEU A 188 -1.23 16.88 -2.40
N VAL A 189 -1.76 16.06 -1.50
CA VAL A 189 -3.10 16.20 -0.95
C VAL A 189 -2.96 16.73 0.46
N VAL A 190 -3.48 17.93 0.71
CA VAL A 190 -3.46 18.57 2.02
C VAL A 190 -4.82 18.33 2.68
N CYS A 191 -4.80 17.66 3.82
CA CYS A 191 -5.98 17.33 4.62
C CYS A 191 -5.93 18.05 5.97
N LYS A 192 -7.06 18.11 6.68
CA LYS A 192 -7.06 18.61 8.07
C LYS A 192 -6.19 17.75 9.00
N GLU A 193 -6.10 16.45 8.75
CA GLU A 193 -5.44 15.45 9.59
C GLU A 193 -3.93 15.29 9.28
N GLY A 194 -3.52 15.69 8.08
CA GLY A 194 -2.14 15.55 7.60
C GLY A 194 -1.98 15.96 6.15
N MET A 195 -0.86 15.57 5.54
CA MET A 195 -0.66 15.68 4.10
C MET A 195 -0.18 14.38 3.49
N ALA A 196 -0.57 14.15 2.25
CA ALA A 196 -0.20 12.97 1.49
C ALA A 196 0.58 13.33 0.24
N PHE A 197 1.60 12.55 -0.09
CA PHE A 197 2.16 12.52 -1.44
C PHE A 197 1.63 11.27 -2.11
N ASP A 198 0.69 11.44 -3.04
CA ASP A 198 -0.03 10.36 -3.70
C ASP A 198 0.54 10.12 -5.10
N PHE A 199 1.08 8.93 -5.33
CA PHE A 199 1.58 8.49 -6.64
C PHE A 199 0.63 7.51 -7.34
N TYR A 200 -0.63 7.39 -6.92
CA TYR A 200 -1.58 6.46 -7.53
C TYR A 200 -1.70 6.63 -9.05
N GLY A 201 -1.57 5.53 -9.79
CA GLY A 201 -1.57 5.53 -11.25
C GLY A 201 -0.24 5.99 -11.86
N ALA A 202 0.83 6.07 -11.08
CA ALA A 202 2.20 6.06 -11.58
C ALA A 202 2.67 4.61 -11.74
N GLY A 203 3.93 4.40 -12.11
CA GLY A 203 4.49 3.06 -12.24
C GLY A 203 4.64 2.38 -10.89
N PRO A 204 4.76 1.04 -10.84
CA PRO A 204 4.77 0.28 -9.59
C PRO A 204 5.79 0.77 -8.57
N LYS A 205 6.95 1.26 -9.03
CA LYS A 205 7.99 1.80 -8.14
C LYS A 205 7.57 3.10 -7.47
N LEU A 206 6.94 4.02 -8.21
CA LEU A 206 6.49 5.30 -7.68
C LEU A 206 5.27 5.13 -6.76
N GLU A 207 4.36 4.22 -7.08
CA GLU A 207 3.20 3.93 -6.23
C GLU A 207 3.62 3.51 -4.81
N GLN A 208 4.71 2.73 -4.68
CA GLN A 208 5.27 2.37 -3.36
C GLN A 208 5.90 3.51 -2.58
N MET A 209 6.11 4.65 -3.21
CA MET A 209 6.67 5.84 -2.57
C MET A 209 5.59 6.78 -2.02
N SER A 210 4.32 6.44 -2.23
CA SER A 210 3.21 7.21 -1.65
C SER A 210 3.36 7.27 -0.13
N THR A 211 3.06 8.42 0.46
CA THR A 211 3.20 8.62 1.89
C THR A 211 2.07 9.48 2.44
N PHE A 212 1.73 9.26 3.70
CA PHE A 212 0.85 10.13 4.47
C PHE A 212 1.56 10.58 5.73
N TRP A 213 1.69 11.89 5.93
CA TRP A 213 2.34 12.53 7.07
C TRP A 213 1.27 13.22 7.93
N PRO A 214 0.92 12.66 9.10
CA PRO A 214 -0.01 13.31 10.02
C PRO A 214 0.63 14.56 10.62
N TRP A 215 -0.17 15.61 10.82
CA TRP A 215 0.34 16.90 11.31
C TRP A 215 0.98 16.81 12.69
N ARG A 216 0.51 15.92 13.56
CA ARG A 216 1.10 15.67 14.90
C ARG A 216 2.60 15.38 14.90
N LEU A 217 3.16 14.93 13.78
CA LEU A 217 4.58 14.61 13.65
C LEU A 217 5.40 15.79 13.13
N ILE A 218 4.76 16.82 12.60
CA ILE A 218 5.40 18.00 12.00
C ILE A 218 5.36 19.13 13.03
N LYS A 219 6.54 19.54 13.48
CA LYS A 219 6.71 20.67 14.40
C LYS A 219 6.61 22.01 13.68
N GLU A 220 7.26 22.12 12.52
CA GLU A 220 7.39 23.39 11.82
C GLU A 220 7.53 23.20 10.31
N ILE A 221 7.02 24.19 9.55
CA ILE A 221 7.13 24.25 8.09
C ILE A 221 7.76 25.60 7.73
N THR A 222 8.97 25.59 7.18
CA THR A 222 9.74 26.81 6.90
C THR A 222 10.18 26.88 5.43
N PRO A 223 10.15 28.07 4.81
CA PRO A 223 10.82 28.27 3.54
C PRO A 223 12.33 28.24 3.75
N LEU A 224 13.05 27.60 2.83
CA LEU A 224 14.49 27.72 2.71
C LEU A 224 14.81 28.51 1.44
N THR A 225 15.53 29.61 1.61
CA THR A 225 16.03 30.44 0.51
C THR A 225 17.46 30.03 0.17
N GLY A 226 17.66 29.45 -1.02
CA GLY A 226 18.95 29.06 -1.57
C GLY A 226 18.98 29.21 -3.10
N GLU A 227 19.84 28.45 -3.78
CA GLU A 227 19.85 28.40 -5.27
C GLU A 227 18.56 27.79 -5.85
N VAL A 228 17.82 27.03 -5.04
CA VAL A 228 16.53 26.40 -5.36
C VAL A 228 15.55 26.73 -4.23
N ASN A 229 14.29 27.01 -4.57
CA ASN A 229 13.27 27.26 -3.55
C ASN A 229 12.86 25.95 -2.90
N GLU A 230 12.95 25.92 -1.58
CA GLU A 230 12.72 24.72 -0.78
C GLU A 230 11.71 24.99 0.32
N ILE A 231 10.95 23.95 0.68
CA ILE A 231 10.11 23.89 1.88
C ILE A 231 10.70 22.84 2.79
N ALA A 232 11.02 23.23 4.02
CA ALA A 232 11.52 22.35 5.07
C ALA A 232 10.40 21.97 6.04
N TYR A 233 10.30 20.68 6.32
CA TYR A 233 9.39 20.09 7.29
C TYR A 233 10.20 19.56 8.46
N VAL A 234 10.13 20.23 9.61
CA VAL A 234 10.83 19.85 10.83
C VAL A 234 9.92 18.95 11.64
N TRP A 235 10.38 17.76 12.00
CA TRP A 235 9.59 16.79 12.75
C TRP A 235 9.75 16.96 14.27
N HIS A 236 8.72 16.57 15.04
CA HIS A 236 8.76 16.59 16.51
C HIS A 236 9.76 15.59 17.08
N GLU A 237 9.81 14.39 16.52
CA GLU A 237 10.73 13.32 16.91
C GLU A 237 12.01 13.40 16.04
N ASP A 238 13.18 13.43 16.70
CA ASP A 238 14.52 13.15 16.14
C ASP A 238 15.20 14.15 15.18
N ASN A 239 15.05 15.47 15.34
CA ASN A 239 15.82 16.49 14.57
C ASN A 239 15.77 16.31 13.03
N TYR A 240 14.88 15.46 12.50
CA TYR A 240 14.81 15.18 11.07
C TYR A 240 14.11 16.35 10.37
N THR A 241 14.77 16.86 9.34
CA THR A 241 14.21 17.87 8.45
C THR A 241 14.08 17.25 7.07
N PHE A 242 12.85 17.14 6.58
CA PHE A 242 12.60 16.79 5.18
C PHE A 242 12.57 18.07 4.35
N LYS A 243 13.19 18.04 3.17
CA LYS A 243 13.22 19.18 2.25
C LYS A 243 12.52 18.80 0.96
N GLN A 244 11.60 19.66 0.52
CA GLN A 244 10.94 19.57 -0.77
C GLN A 244 11.36 20.73 -1.63
N GLN A 245 11.92 20.44 -2.81
CA GLN A 245 12.27 21.46 -3.81
C GLN A 245 11.04 21.80 -4.65
N VAL A 246 10.71 23.08 -4.78
CA VAL A 246 9.62 23.57 -5.63
C VAL A 246 10.20 24.58 -6.60
N TRP A 247 10.32 24.18 -7.87
CA TRP A 247 11.03 24.96 -8.88
C TRP A 247 10.28 26.22 -9.33
N ASP A 248 8.95 26.16 -9.30
CA ASP A 248 8.09 27.28 -9.65
C ASP A 248 7.83 28.14 -8.41
N MET A 249 8.14 29.44 -8.51
CA MET A 249 8.05 30.38 -7.39
C MET A 249 6.61 30.65 -6.94
N GLU A 250 5.67 30.69 -7.89
CA GLU A 250 4.26 30.94 -7.60
C GLU A 250 3.63 29.71 -6.95
N GLU A 251 3.96 28.52 -7.46
CA GLU A 251 3.62 27.23 -6.87
C GLU A 251 4.20 27.10 -5.46
N HIS A 252 5.46 27.49 -5.25
CA HIS A 252 6.12 27.48 -3.93
C HIS A 252 5.38 28.33 -2.91
N GLY A 253 5.05 29.58 -3.26
CA GLY A 253 4.33 30.50 -2.37
C GLY A 253 2.94 29.96 -2.00
N THR A 254 2.16 29.58 -3.01
CA THR A 254 0.79 29.04 -2.82
C THR A 254 0.79 27.79 -1.94
N LEU A 255 1.74 26.89 -2.20
CA LEU A 255 1.90 25.67 -1.45
C LEU A 255 2.28 25.94 0.01
N LEU A 256 3.30 26.76 0.24
CA LEU A 256 3.79 27.09 1.58
C LEU A 256 2.72 27.74 2.44
N ASP A 257 1.97 28.70 1.88
CA ASP A 257 0.90 29.39 2.60
C ASP A 257 -0.22 28.42 3.00
N THR A 258 -0.58 27.50 2.09
CA THR A 258 -1.59 26.47 2.35
C THR A 258 -1.14 25.52 3.45
N LEU A 259 0.08 24.99 3.36
CA LEU A 259 0.64 24.08 4.35
C LEU A 259 0.71 24.70 5.74
N LYS A 260 1.22 25.93 5.84
CA LYS A 260 1.28 26.66 7.12
C LYS A 260 -0.09 26.92 7.69
N ARG A 261 -1.04 27.36 6.86
CA ARG A 261 -2.41 27.65 7.29
C ARG A 261 -3.09 26.40 7.84
N VAL A 262 -3.05 25.28 7.11
CA VAL A 262 -3.72 24.04 7.53
C VAL A 262 -3.04 23.45 8.77
N HIS A 263 -1.71 23.45 8.83
CA HIS A 263 -0.99 23.02 10.02
C HIS A 263 -1.34 23.86 11.26
N GLN A 264 -1.43 25.19 11.13
CA GLN A 264 -1.87 26.07 12.22
C GLN A 264 -3.32 25.87 12.64
N GLN A 265 -4.19 25.47 11.70
CA GLN A 265 -5.57 25.10 12.01
C GLN A 265 -5.61 23.80 12.82
N TYR A 266 -4.85 22.78 12.41
CA TYR A 266 -4.71 21.52 13.13
C TYR A 266 -4.22 21.74 14.58
N LEU A 267 -3.17 22.54 14.77
CA LEU A 267 -2.63 22.85 16.11
C LEU A 267 -3.60 23.60 17.04
N ARG A 268 -4.73 24.08 16.53
CA ARG A 268 -5.76 24.82 17.28
C ARG A 268 -7.08 24.06 17.40
N ASP A 269 -7.17 22.89 16.78
CA ASP A 269 -8.39 22.11 16.67
C ASP A 269 -8.16 20.70 17.23
N ASP A 270 -8.46 20.54 18.52
CA ASP A 270 -8.33 19.27 19.24
C ASP A 270 -9.37 18.22 18.81
N THR A 271 -10.29 18.56 17.89
CA THR A 271 -11.32 17.63 17.40
C THR A 271 -10.89 16.83 16.17
N VAL A 272 -9.72 17.13 15.60
CA VAL A 272 -9.22 16.44 14.40
C VAL A 272 -8.65 15.08 14.80
N PRO A 273 -9.16 13.95 14.24
CA PRO A 273 -8.69 12.63 14.60
C PRO A 273 -7.22 12.45 14.21
N GLU A 274 -6.46 11.79 15.08
CA GLU A 274 -5.08 11.45 14.78
C GLU A 274 -5.00 10.29 13.80
N LEU A 275 -4.24 10.46 12.72
CA LEU A 275 -3.99 9.41 11.74
C LEU A 275 -2.61 8.78 11.90
N LYS A 276 -2.51 7.53 11.45
CA LYS A 276 -1.26 6.77 11.44
C LYS A 276 -0.39 7.19 10.26
N LEU A 277 0.91 7.20 10.52
CA LEU A 277 1.93 7.53 9.55
C LEU A 277 2.16 6.38 8.56
N ILE A 278 2.05 6.66 7.26
CA ILE A 278 2.49 5.76 6.21
C ILE A 278 3.82 6.28 5.68
N ARG A 279 4.94 5.86 6.28
CA ARG A 279 6.29 6.18 5.77
C ARG A 279 6.67 5.25 4.61
N PRO A 280 7.15 5.78 3.47
CA PRO A 280 8.00 5.02 2.58
C PRO A 280 9.32 4.78 3.32
N TRP A 281 9.86 3.57 3.22
CA TRP A 281 11.17 3.24 3.79
C TRP A 281 12.35 3.94 3.11
N SER A 282 12.05 4.79 2.15
CA SER A 282 13.01 5.62 1.44
C SER A 282 12.32 6.91 1.04
N PHE A 283 12.71 8.01 1.67
CA PHE A 283 12.68 9.28 0.95
C PHE A 283 13.79 9.16 -0.12
N PRO A 284 13.47 9.19 -1.41
CA PRO A 284 14.41 8.91 -2.51
C PRO A 284 15.63 9.83 -2.55
N SER A 285 16.78 9.21 -2.82
CA SER A 285 18.00 9.84 -3.32
C SER A 285 18.54 8.99 -4.45
N ARG A 286 18.95 9.62 -5.56
CA ARG A 286 19.69 8.98 -6.67
C ARG A 286 21.02 8.31 -6.29
N PHE A 287 21.51 8.46 -5.05
CA PHE A 287 22.81 7.94 -4.59
C PHE A 287 22.72 6.73 -3.67
N HIS A 288 21.53 6.16 -3.47
CA HIS A 288 21.42 4.90 -2.75
C HIS A 288 21.49 3.76 -3.76
N GLU A 289 22.48 2.88 -3.65
CA GLU A 289 22.49 1.57 -4.34
C GLU A 289 21.31 0.66 -3.88
N THR A 290 20.42 1.16 -3.01
CA THR A 290 19.29 0.42 -2.44
C THR A 290 17.99 0.54 -3.23
N TRP A 291 17.98 1.09 -4.45
CA TRP A 291 16.79 1.05 -5.33
C TRP A 291 16.39 -0.40 -5.66
N ASP A 292 17.36 -1.31 -5.68
CA ASP A 292 17.19 -2.76 -5.86
C ASP A 292 17.05 -3.52 -4.52
N HIS A 293 17.11 -2.81 -3.40
CA HIS A 293 17.02 -3.34 -2.04
C HIS A 293 15.93 -2.69 -1.21
N LEU A 294 14.98 -1.99 -1.85
CA LEU A 294 13.75 -1.56 -1.19
C LEU A 294 13.00 -2.82 -0.76
N GLN A 295 13.18 -3.19 0.51
CA GLN A 295 12.45 -4.30 1.09
C GLN A 295 10.96 -3.99 0.97
N PRO A 296 10.14 -4.97 0.55
CA PRO A 296 8.71 -4.79 0.50
C PRO A 296 8.20 -4.36 1.89
N PHE A 297 7.68 -3.13 1.94
CA PHE A 297 6.72 -2.61 2.91
C PHE A 297 7.04 -2.77 4.41
N ALA A 298 7.46 -1.68 5.04
CA ALA A 298 7.42 -1.58 6.50
C ALA A 298 6.98 -0.18 6.98
N SER A 299 5.99 0.45 6.35
CA SER A 299 5.45 1.71 6.91
C SER A 299 5.07 1.49 8.39
N LYS A 300 5.26 2.48 9.28
CA LYS A 300 4.90 2.30 10.71
C LYS A 300 3.43 1.85 10.86
N ALA A 301 2.55 2.28 9.94
CA ALA A 301 1.19 1.79 9.79
C ALA A 301 1.07 0.26 9.56
N SER A 302 2.01 -0.39 8.86
CA SER A 302 2.02 -1.86 8.71
C SER A 302 2.52 -2.61 9.94
N ARG A 303 3.15 -1.93 10.92
CA ARG A 303 3.50 -2.53 12.21
C ARG A 303 2.32 -2.58 13.18
N GLU A 304 1.32 -1.73 12.97
CA GLU A 304 0.22 -1.50 13.93
C GLU A 304 -1.16 -1.92 13.41
N GLY A 305 -1.23 -2.73 12.34
CA GLY A 305 -2.49 -3.12 11.71
C GLY A 305 -3.11 -1.98 10.90
N PHE A 306 -3.24 -2.17 9.58
CA PHE A 306 -3.86 -1.21 8.68
C PHE A 306 -4.99 -1.91 7.90
N PRO A 307 -6.15 -1.29 7.67
CA PRO A 307 -6.53 0.04 8.10
C PRO A 307 -6.75 0.09 9.62
N PRO A 308 -6.52 1.26 10.28
CA PRO A 308 -6.96 1.42 11.64
C PRO A 308 -8.49 1.29 11.67
N ILE A 309 -9.00 0.44 12.56
CA ILE A 309 -10.39 0.51 13.02
C ILE A 309 -10.46 1.84 13.78
N PHE A 310 -11.47 2.66 13.51
CA PHE A 310 -11.75 3.79 14.39
C PHE A 310 -11.91 3.21 15.79
N GLU A 311 -11.04 3.59 16.73
CA GLU A 311 -11.31 3.31 18.13
C GLU A 311 -12.58 4.10 18.44
N ASP A 312 -13.73 3.43 18.46
CA ASP A 312 -14.84 3.92 19.26
C ASP A 312 -14.26 3.97 20.67
N GLU A 313 -14.04 5.19 21.18
CA GLU A 313 -13.67 5.37 22.58
C GLU A 313 -14.66 4.59 23.46
N PRO A 314 -14.20 3.86 24.49
CA PRO A 314 -15.07 3.15 25.41
C PRO A 314 -16.02 4.07 26.19
#